data_AF-B0DSV6-F1
#
_entry.id   AF-B0DSV6-F1
#
_cell.length_a   1.000
_cell.length_b   1.000
_cell.length_c   1.000
_cell.angle_alpha   90.00
_cell.angle_beta   90.00
_cell.angle_gamma   90.00
#
_symmetry.space_group_name_H-M   'P 1'
#
loop_
_entity.id
_entity.type
_entity.pdbx_description
1 polymer ?
#
loop_
_entity_poly.entity_id
_entity_poly.type
_entity_poly.pdbx_seq_one_letter_code
_entity_poly.pdbx_strand_id
1 'polypeptide(L)'
;MKLMRGDMGGAAAVVSAAWAVAKLQLPINLVVCTPLTENMPGFGAVKPGDIIYAMNGKSIKVYNTDAEGRLILSDAIYYTATEYKPHTLIDVATLTGAMVIALGEVYSGVFSTSDELWERLHAAGEAEYDRFWRMRLDDDFLPQITSSNADLQNTGGRPAGSITAAMFLKAFAEGAEAKDGQEHTMKWAHIDIAGSMEATRSSPYQERGMTGRPVRALVEYVSRLANT
;
A
#
# COMPACT_ATOMS: atom_id res chain seq x y z
N MET A 1 2.96 18.66 9.10
CA MET A 1 4.24 18.75 8.35
C MET A 1 5.41 18.04 9.04
N LYS A 2 5.82 18.34 10.28
CA LYS A 2 7.00 17.67 10.90
C LYS A 2 6.98 16.13 10.81
N LEU A 3 5.79 15.53 10.93
CA LEU A 3 5.59 14.08 10.87
C LEU A 3 5.72 13.47 9.47
N MET A 4 5.71 14.26 8.40
CA MET A 4 5.87 13.77 7.01
C MET A 4 7.25 13.20 6.73
N ARG A 5 8.22 13.38 7.63
CA ARG A 5 9.46 12.58 7.62
C ARG A 5 9.20 11.06 7.77
N GLY A 6 8.02 10.68 8.29
CA GLY A 6 7.55 9.32 8.39
C GLY A 6 6.83 8.81 7.14
N ASP A 7 6.72 9.62 6.08
CA ASP A 7 6.01 9.24 4.86
C ASP A 7 6.76 8.21 3.99
N MET A 8 7.95 7.82 4.44
CA MET A 8 8.70 6.65 3.96
C MET A 8 8.42 5.39 4.81
N GLY A 9 7.41 5.43 5.70
CA GLY A 9 7.10 4.36 6.65
C GLY A 9 6.80 3.02 5.99
N GLY A 10 6.16 3.05 4.81
CA GLY A 10 5.93 1.86 4.01
C GLY A 10 7.24 1.18 3.57
N ALA A 11 8.15 1.97 2.99
CA ALA A 11 9.49 1.51 2.60
C ALA A 11 10.30 1.01 3.80
N ALA A 12 10.25 1.74 4.93
CA ALA A 12 10.91 1.32 6.17
C ALA A 12 10.41 -0.04 6.66
N ALA A 13 9.10 -0.26 6.64
CA ALA A 13 8.49 -1.50 7.10
C ALA A 13 8.90 -2.70 6.23
N VAL A 14 8.79 -2.58 4.90
CA VAL A 14 9.11 -3.71 4.00
C VAL A 14 10.60 -4.03 3.96
N VAL A 15 11.48 -3.02 4.00
CA VAL A 15 12.93 -3.24 4.06
C VAL A 15 13.33 -3.89 5.39
N SER A 16 12.77 -3.44 6.50
CA SER A 16 13.05 -4.02 7.82
C SER A 16 12.53 -5.45 7.93
N ALA A 17 11.34 -5.73 7.39
CA ALA A 17 10.80 -7.08 7.34
C ALA A 17 11.68 -8.00 6.49
N ALA A 18 12.13 -7.55 5.31
CA ALA A 18 13.04 -8.33 4.46
C ALA A 18 14.39 -8.60 5.15
N TRP A 19 14.92 -7.62 5.89
CA TRP A 19 16.13 -7.81 6.67
C TRP A 19 15.95 -8.88 7.76
N ALA A 20 14.82 -8.85 8.49
CA ALA A 20 14.49 -9.86 9.48
C ALA A 20 14.30 -11.26 8.86
N VAL A 21 13.58 -11.35 7.73
CA VAL A 21 13.41 -12.59 6.96
C VAL A 21 14.77 -13.19 6.56
N ALA A 22 15.69 -12.36 6.06
CA ALA A 22 17.03 -12.80 5.70
C ALA A 22 17.86 -13.25 6.93
N LYS A 23 17.72 -12.56 8.07
CA LYS A 23 18.38 -12.94 9.34
C LYS A 23 17.86 -14.26 9.90
N LEU A 24 16.57 -14.52 9.73
CA LEU A 24 15.93 -15.78 10.11
C LEU A 24 16.22 -16.92 9.12
N GLN A 25 16.86 -16.63 7.98
CA GLN A 25 17.18 -17.59 6.92
C GLN A 25 15.94 -18.36 6.44
N LEU A 26 14.80 -17.68 6.35
CA LEU A 26 13.56 -18.32 5.90
C LEU A 26 13.72 -18.77 4.43
N PRO A 27 13.31 -20.01 4.08
CA PRO A 27 13.52 -20.59 2.75
C PRO A 27 12.52 -20.05 1.72
N ILE A 28 12.52 -18.74 1.48
CA ILE A 28 11.62 -18.06 0.55
C ILE A 28 12.37 -17.09 -0.36
N ASN A 29 11.93 -17.01 -1.62
CA ASN A 29 12.37 -15.95 -2.52
C ASN A 29 11.53 -14.70 -2.26
N LEU A 30 12.19 -13.60 -1.89
CA LEU A 30 11.56 -12.33 -1.59
C LEU A 30 12.18 -11.22 -2.45
N VAL A 31 11.33 -10.39 -3.05
CA VAL A 31 11.73 -9.17 -3.76
C VAL A 31 11.12 -7.97 -3.05
N VAL A 32 11.90 -6.90 -2.89
CA VAL A 32 11.45 -5.64 -2.30
C VAL A 32 11.73 -4.52 -3.29
N CYS A 33 10.69 -3.74 -3.62
CA CYS A 33 10.78 -2.54 -4.44
C CYS A 33 10.34 -1.32 -3.62
N THR A 34 11.18 -0.30 -3.52
CA THR A 34 10.89 0.94 -2.77
C THR A 34 11.21 2.16 -3.62
N PRO A 35 10.21 2.81 -4.25
CA PRO A 35 10.42 4.11 -4.87
C PRO A 35 10.67 5.17 -3.79
N LEU A 36 11.73 5.97 -3.93
CA LEU A 36 12.13 6.99 -2.95
C LEU A 36 12.31 8.33 -3.65
N THR A 37 11.58 9.33 -3.18
CA THR A 37 11.67 10.72 -3.64
C THR A 37 11.16 11.66 -2.54
N GLU A 38 11.46 12.94 -2.65
CA GLU A 38 10.77 13.99 -1.90
C GLU A 38 9.59 14.55 -2.72
N ASN A 39 8.57 15.07 -2.04
CA ASN A 39 7.49 15.85 -2.64
C ASN A 39 7.63 17.32 -2.24
N MET A 40 8.12 18.15 -3.15
CA MET A 40 8.50 19.54 -2.86
C MET A 40 7.90 20.53 -3.87
N PRO A 41 7.46 21.73 -3.41
CA PRO A 41 7.13 22.80 -4.33
C PRO A 41 8.40 23.34 -5.00
N GLY A 42 8.33 23.61 -6.29
CA GLY A 42 9.46 24.12 -7.07
C GLY A 42 9.08 24.38 -8.52
N PHE A 43 10.00 24.96 -9.28
CA PHE A 43 9.77 25.31 -10.69
C PHE A 43 9.42 24.10 -11.56
N GLY A 44 9.99 22.93 -11.25
CA GLY A 44 9.72 21.66 -11.94
C GLY A 44 8.69 20.76 -11.23
N ALA A 45 7.95 21.28 -10.24
CA ALA A 45 6.97 20.48 -9.51
C ALA A 45 5.77 20.12 -10.40
N VAL A 46 5.16 18.98 -10.09
CA VAL A 46 3.89 18.56 -10.68
C VAL A 46 2.83 19.60 -10.36
N LYS A 47 2.01 19.96 -11.35
CA LYS A 47 0.95 20.97 -11.20
C LYS A 47 -0.42 20.29 -11.16
N PRO A 48 -1.35 20.78 -10.33
CA PRO A 48 -2.75 20.39 -10.44
C PRO A 48 -3.27 20.59 -11.87
N GLY A 49 -3.81 19.53 -12.46
CA GLY A 49 -4.28 19.47 -13.85
C GLY A 49 -3.32 18.78 -14.81
N ASP A 50 -2.06 18.54 -14.44
CA ASP A 50 -1.11 17.78 -15.26
C ASP A 50 -1.65 16.36 -15.51
N ILE A 51 -1.41 15.84 -16.72
CA ILE A 51 -1.65 14.45 -17.08
C ILE A 51 -0.30 13.78 -17.24
N ILE A 52 -0.06 12.75 -16.43
CA ILE A 52 1.16 11.94 -16.49
C ILE A 52 0.81 10.55 -17.02
N TYR A 53 1.80 9.85 -17.57
CA TYR A 53 1.63 8.48 -18.06
C TYR A 53 2.42 7.54 -17.15
N ALA A 54 1.71 6.57 -16.58
CA ALA A 54 2.32 5.50 -15.79
C ALA A 54 3.01 4.47 -16.69
N MET A 55 3.84 3.62 -16.09
CA MET A 55 4.60 2.57 -16.76
C MET A 55 3.72 1.59 -17.54
N ASN A 56 2.47 1.36 -17.12
CA ASN A 56 1.50 0.52 -17.84
C ASN A 56 0.77 1.24 -18.99
N GLY A 57 1.17 2.48 -19.30
CA GLY A 57 0.59 3.31 -20.36
C GLY A 57 -0.69 4.06 -19.97
N LYS A 58 -1.25 3.83 -18.78
CA LYS A 58 -2.44 4.57 -18.32
C LYS A 58 -2.10 6.04 -18.07
N SER A 59 -3.00 6.91 -18.51
CA SER A 59 -2.96 8.34 -18.23
C SER A 59 -3.59 8.65 -16.86
N ILE A 60 -2.89 9.44 -16.05
CA ILE A 60 -3.33 9.87 -14.72
C ILE A 60 -3.40 11.39 -14.68
N LYS A 61 -4.58 11.93 -14.42
CA LYS A 61 -4.76 13.35 -14.12
C LYS A 61 -4.48 13.64 -12.65
N VAL A 62 -3.52 14.52 -12.40
CA VAL A 62 -3.12 14.92 -11.04
C VAL A 62 -3.96 16.10 -10.59
N TYR A 63 -5.01 15.88 -9.79
CA TYR A 63 -5.80 16.98 -9.21
C TYR A 63 -5.26 17.46 -7.86
N ASN A 64 -4.59 16.57 -7.11
CA ASN A 64 -3.96 16.92 -5.84
C ASN A 64 -2.53 16.39 -5.79
N THR A 65 -1.54 17.27 -5.71
CA THR A 65 -0.11 16.91 -5.66
C THR A 65 0.32 16.29 -4.33
N ASP A 66 -0.51 16.39 -3.29
CA ASP A 66 -0.36 15.72 -1.98
C ASP A 66 -0.96 14.30 -1.97
N ALA A 67 -1.41 13.83 -3.13
CA ALA A 67 -1.77 12.43 -3.38
C ALA A 67 -0.74 11.80 -4.34
N GLU A 68 0.53 12.03 -4.04
CA GLU A 68 1.73 11.56 -4.74
C GLU A 68 2.08 10.11 -4.42
N GLY A 69 1.83 9.64 -3.19
CA GLY A 69 2.22 8.29 -2.76
C GLY A 69 1.70 7.20 -3.70
N ARG A 70 0.47 7.36 -4.19
CA ARG A 70 -0.13 6.44 -5.16
C ARG A 70 0.47 6.55 -6.56
N LEU A 71 1.03 7.69 -6.93
CA LEU A 71 1.70 7.91 -8.22
C LEU A 71 3.06 7.21 -8.27
N ILE A 72 3.84 7.26 -7.19
CA ILE A 72 5.11 6.53 -7.14
C ILE A 72 4.89 5.02 -7.00
N LEU A 73 3.82 4.62 -6.29
CA LEU A 73 3.48 3.21 -6.13
C LEU A 73 2.91 2.59 -7.40
N SER A 74 2.21 3.33 -8.26
CA SER A 74 1.65 2.77 -9.49
C SER A 74 2.72 2.14 -10.36
N ASP A 75 3.85 2.82 -10.54
CA ASP A 75 4.96 2.29 -11.33
C ASP A 75 5.71 1.16 -10.59
N ALA A 76 5.90 1.28 -9.28
CA ALA A 76 6.57 0.25 -8.48
C ALA A 76 5.77 -1.07 -8.43
N ILE A 77 4.45 -0.98 -8.25
CA ILE A 77 3.54 -2.15 -8.26
C ILE A 77 3.57 -2.80 -9.64
N TYR A 78 3.40 -2.00 -10.70
CA TYR A 78 3.38 -2.54 -12.06
C TYR A 78 4.72 -3.17 -12.46
N TYR A 79 5.84 -2.52 -12.15
CA TYR A 79 7.18 -3.06 -12.36
C TYR A 79 7.36 -4.38 -11.62
N THR A 80 7.00 -4.42 -10.34
CA THR A 80 7.16 -5.62 -9.51
C THR A 80 6.31 -6.78 -10.02
N ALA A 81 5.06 -6.50 -10.42
CA ALA A 81 4.13 -7.50 -10.94
C ALA A 81 4.59 -8.07 -12.29
N THR A 82 5.14 -7.25 -13.18
CA THR A 82 5.48 -7.67 -14.56
C THR A 82 6.89 -8.26 -14.69
N GLU A 83 7.87 -7.71 -13.98
CA GLU A 83 9.26 -8.16 -14.03
C GLU A 83 9.46 -9.47 -13.25
N TYR A 84 8.95 -9.53 -12.01
CA TYR A 84 9.19 -10.66 -11.12
C TYR A 84 8.06 -11.68 -11.08
N LYS A 85 6.85 -11.30 -11.54
CA LYS A 85 5.66 -12.18 -11.58
C LYS A 85 5.44 -12.97 -10.29
N PRO A 86 5.38 -12.29 -9.12
CA PRO A 86 5.30 -12.97 -7.84
C PRO A 86 3.95 -13.68 -7.68
N HIS A 87 3.93 -14.77 -6.91
CA HIS A 87 2.67 -15.40 -6.47
C HIS A 87 1.83 -14.44 -5.60
N THR A 88 2.48 -13.55 -4.84
CA THR A 88 1.82 -12.58 -3.96
C THR A 88 2.57 -11.26 -3.98
N LEU A 89 1.84 -10.16 -4.16
CA LEU A 89 2.34 -8.80 -4.06
C LEU A 89 1.65 -8.10 -2.88
N ILE A 90 2.45 -7.60 -1.94
CA ILE A 90 1.96 -6.80 -0.82
C ILE A 90 2.67 -5.45 -0.91
N ASP A 91 1.89 -4.38 -1.03
CA ASP A 91 2.40 -3.02 -0.91
C ASP A 91 1.96 -2.38 0.42
N VAL A 92 2.81 -1.52 0.96
CA VAL A 92 2.63 -0.90 2.28
C VAL A 92 2.92 0.58 2.15
N ALA A 93 2.02 1.44 2.63
CA ALA A 93 2.22 2.88 2.54
C ALA A 93 1.48 3.67 3.61
N THR A 94 2.06 4.80 4.01
CA THR A 94 1.42 5.86 4.82
C THR A 94 0.48 6.70 3.95
N LEU A 95 -0.47 6.05 3.27
CA LEU A 95 -1.04 6.59 2.03
C LEU A 95 -2.11 7.65 2.24
N THR A 96 -3.00 7.49 3.23
CA THR A 96 -4.17 8.37 3.32
C THR A 96 -4.49 8.86 4.73
N GLY A 97 -4.72 10.17 4.86
CA GLY A 97 -5.34 10.74 6.05
C GLY A 97 -6.75 10.19 6.32
N ALA A 98 -7.44 9.67 5.29
CA ALA A 98 -8.73 9.00 5.44
C ALA A 98 -8.62 7.73 6.30
N MET A 99 -7.52 6.98 6.22
CA MET A 99 -7.30 5.79 7.05
C MET A 99 -7.15 6.14 8.53
N VAL A 100 -6.47 7.26 8.82
CA VAL A 100 -6.35 7.79 10.19
C VAL A 100 -7.74 8.05 10.79
N ILE A 101 -8.63 8.67 10.02
CA ILE A 101 -10.00 8.96 10.48
C ILE A 101 -10.84 7.68 10.63
N ALA A 102 -10.62 6.68 9.77
CA ALA A 102 -11.39 5.44 9.78
C ALA A 102 -11.03 4.51 10.95
N LEU A 103 -9.74 4.26 11.19
CA LEU A 103 -9.27 3.22 12.11
C LEU A 103 -8.36 3.74 13.24
N GLY A 104 -7.94 5.00 13.18
CA GLY A 104 -7.00 5.59 14.14
C GLY A 104 -5.67 4.86 14.16
N GLU A 105 -5.06 4.78 15.35
CA GLU A 105 -3.74 4.16 15.56
C GLU A 105 -3.80 2.65 15.83
N VAL A 106 -5.00 2.08 15.96
CA VAL A 106 -5.17 0.71 16.47
C VAL A 106 -4.90 -0.32 15.39
N TYR A 107 -5.49 -0.14 14.21
CA TYR A 107 -5.40 -1.07 13.09
C TYR A 107 -4.77 -0.40 11.87
N SER A 108 -3.97 -1.17 11.13
CA SER A 108 -3.63 -0.81 9.75
C SER A 108 -4.71 -1.35 8.81
N GLY A 109 -5.13 -0.57 7.83
CA GLY A 109 -6.19 -0.99 6.91
C GLY A 109 -5.64 -1.84 5.77
N VAL A 110 -6.27 -2.98 5.48
CA VAL A 110 -5.84 -3.90 4.43
C VAL A 110 -6.91 -4.03 3.37
N PHE A 111 -6.52 -3.81 2.12
CA PHE A 111 -7.32 -4.05 0.93
C PHE A 111 -6.72 -5.25 0.22
N SER A 112 -7.51 -6.27 -0.10
CA SER A 112 -6.99 -7.51 -0.73
C SER A 112 -7.95 -8.02 -1.80
N THR A 113 -7.40 -8.48 -2.92
CA THR A 113 -8.16 -9.18 -3.97
C THR A 113 -8.38 -10.66 -3.65
N SER A 114 -7.79 -11.17 -2.56
CA SER A 114 -7.90 -12.57 -2.15
C SER A 114 -8.31 -12.68 -0.68
N ASP A 115 -9.38 -13.43 -0.42
CA ASP A 115 -9.80 -13.79 0.94
C ASP A 115 -8.71 -14.58 1.66
N GLU A 116 -8.06 -15.52 0.97
CA GLU A 116 -6.97 -16.31 1.54
C GLU A 116 -5.78 -15.43 1.97
N LEU A 117 -5.38 -14.46 1.14
CA LEU A 117 -4.31 -13.53 1.48
C LEU A 117 -4.69 -12.67 2.69
N TRP A 118 -5.93 -12.20 2.74
CA TRP A 118 -6.44 -11.44 3.88
C TRP A 118 -6.38 -12.28 5.17
N GLU A 119 -6.89 -13.51 5.17
CA GLU A 119 -6.93 -14.35 6.37
C GLU A 119 -5.52 -14.68 6.89
N ARG A 120 -4.56 -14.92 5.99
CA ARG A 120 -3.15 -15.13 6.37
C ARG A 120 -2.54 -13.87 7.01
N LEU A 121 -2.79 -12.69 6.42
CA LEU A 121 -2.31 -11.41 6.98
C LEU A 121 -2.96 -11.12 8.33
N HIS A 122 -4.28 -11.27 8.43
CA HIS A 122 -5.04 -11.09 9.66
C HIS A 122 -4.50 -11.99 10.79
N ALA A 123 -4.30 -13.28 10.52
CA ALA A 123 -3.78 -14.21 11.50
C ALA A 123 -2.34 -13.90 11.96
N ALA A 124 -1.50 -13.33 11.08
CA ALA A 124 -0.16 -12.85 11.44
C ALA A 124 -0.21 -11.56 12.27
N GLY A 125 -1.10 -10.63 11.90
CA GLY A 125 -1.35 -9.39 12.65
C GLY A 125 -1.86 -9.63 14.07
N GLU A 126 -2.75 -10.61 14.25
CA GLU A 126 -3.25 -11.01 15.57
C GLU A 126 -2.13 -11.63 16.44
N ALA A 127 -1.31 -12.52 15.87
CA ALA A 127 -0.23 -13.16 16.62
C ALA A 127 0.84 -12.18 17.11
N GLU A 128 1.16 -11.17 16.31
CA GLU A 128 2.15 -10.15 16.65
C GLU A 128 1.55 -8.91 17.32
N TYR A 129 0.23 -8.87 17.56
CA TYR A 129 -0.44 -7.68 18.08
C TYR A 129 -0.16 -6.41 17.23
N ASP A 130 0.03 -6.62 15.93
CA ASP A 130 0.23 -5.59 14.92
C ASP A 130 -0.92 -5.68 13.92
N ARG A 131 -2.10 -5.34 14.45
CA ARG A 131 -3.38 -5.82 13.94
C ARG A 131 -3.81 -5.12 12.66
N PHE A 132 -4.46 -5.88 11.80
CA PHE A 132 -5.02 -5.43 10.54
C PHE A 132 -6.55 -5.38 10.60
N TRP A 133 -7.15 -4.50 9.81
CA TRP A 133 -8.59 -4.47 9.58
C TRP A 133 -8.89 -4.49 8.10
N ARG A 134 -9.81 -5.37 7.68
CA ARG A 134 -10.15 -5.51 6.26
C ARG A 134 -11.00 -4.33 5.79
N MET A 135 -10.58 -3.73 4.69
CA MET A 135 -11.30 -2.72 3.95
C MET A 135 -11.82 -3.30 2.63
N ARG A 136 -12.88 -2.70 2.08
CA ARG A 136 -13.55 -3.20 0.87
C ARG A 136 -12.90 -2.66 -0.41
N LEU A 137 -12.95 -3.46 -1.46
CA LEU A 137 -12.63 -3.10 -2.83
C LEU A 137 -13.89 -3.36 -3.66
N ASP A 138 -14.76 -2.35 -3.77
CA ASP A 138 -16.01 -2.43 -4.54
C ASP A 138 -15.92 -1.52 -5.78
N ASP A 139 -16.35 -2.01 -6.93
CA ASP A 139 -16.26 -1.26 -8.20
C ASP A 139 -17.16 -0.01 -8.23
N ASP A 140 -18.14 0.07 -7.32
CA ASP A 140 -18.99 1.26 -7.13
C ASP A 140 -18.19 2.52 -6.74
N PHE A 141 -16.94 2.37 -6.28
CA PHE A 141 -16.03 3.48 -6.01
C PHE A 141 -15.28 3.97 -7.25
N LEU A 142 -15.20 3.19 -8.34
CA LEU A 142 -14.45 3.54 -9.54
C LEU A 142 -14.86 4.88 -10.19
N PRO A 143 -16.16 5.24 -10.30
CA PRO A 143 -16.55 6.51 -10.91
C PRO A 143 -15.92 7.75 -10.26
N GLN A 144 -15.52 7.65 -8.99
CA GLN A 144 -14.84 8.74 -8.28
C GLN A 144 -13.44 9.00 -8.82
N ILE A 145 -12.79 7.99 -9.42
CA ILE A 145 -11.42 8.08 -9.92
C ILE A 145 -11.31 7.95 -11.45
N THR A 146 -12.42 7.76 -12.18
CA THR A 146 -12.43 7.63 -13.66
C THR A 146 -13.22 8.72 -14.39
N SER A 147 -13.76 9.72 -13.67
CA SER A 147 -14.62 10.77 -14.23
C SER A 147 -13.86 11.96 -14.88
N SER A 148 -12.61 11.74 -15.29
CA SER A 148 -11.73 12.78 -15.84
C SER A 148 -11.50 12.63 -17.34
N ASN A 149 -10.71 13.53 -17.94
CA ASN A 149 -10.24 13.41 -19.33
C ASN A 149 -8.93 12.59 -19.48
N ALA A 150 -8.60 11.80 -18.46
CA ALA A 150 -7.54 10.80 -18.43
C ALA A 150 -8.15 9.47 -17.90
N ASP A 151 -7.43 8.35 -18.06
CA ASP A 151 -7.92 7.03 -17.64
C ASP A 151 -8.21 6.99 -16.14
N LEU A 152 -7.39 7.67 -15.33
CA LEU A 152 -7.55 7.81 -13.90
C LEU A 152 -7.33 9.26 -13.46
N GLN A 153 -7.91 9.63 -12.32
CA GLN A 153 -7.53 10.81 -11.55
C GLN A 153 -6.98 10.39 -10.19
N ASN A 154 -5.93 11.08 -9.71
CA ASN A 154 -5.20 10.66 -8.52
C ASN A 154 -5.92 10.95 -7.19
N THR A 155 -7.15 11.47 -7.22
CA THR A 155 -7.99 11.66 -6.04
C THR A 155 -9.46 11.48 -6.38
N GLY A 156 -10.19 10.75 -5.53
CA GLY A 156 -11.65 10.61 -5.61
C GLY A 156 -12.43 11.66 -4.80
N GLY A 157 -11.73 12.60 -4.17
CA GLY A 157 -12.31 13.56 -3.23
C GLY A 157 -12.24 13.08 -1.78
N ARG A 158 -13.08 13.66 -0.93
CA ARG A 158 -13.06 13.43 0.53
C ARG A 158 -13.72 12.11 0.97
N PRO A 159 -14.91 11.73 0.46
CA PRO A 159 -15.55 10.48 0.86
C PRO A 159 -14.71 9.27 0.44
N ALA A 160 -14.65 8.24 1.29
CA ALA A 160 -13.98 6.98 0.97
C ALA A 160 -12.54 7.13 0.44
N GLY A 161 -11.79 8.13 0.91
CA GLY A 161 -10.47 8.48 0.38
C GLY A 161 -9.45 7.34 0.43
N SER A 162 -9.52 6.45 1.43
CA SER A 162 -8.69 5.27 1.55
C SER A 162 -9.08 4.18 0.53
N ILE A 163 -10.37 3.96 0.33
CA ILE A 163 -10.89 2.99 -0.64
C ILE A 163 -10.57 3.43 -2.07
N THR A 164 -10.82 4.70 -2.41
CA THR A 164 -10.50 5.22 -3.75
C THR A 164 -8.99 5.23 -4.04
N ALA A 165 -8.15 5.41 -3.01
CA ALA A 165 -6.71 5.24 -3.15
C ALA A 165 -6.31 3.79 -3.44
N ALA A 166 -6.89 2.82 -2.72
CA ALA A 166 -6.65 1.40 -2.98
C ALA A 166 -7.16 0.99 -4.37
N MET A 167 -8.35 1.44 -4.78
CA MET A 167 -8.88 1.20 -6.13
C MET A 167 -7.97 1.79 -7.22
N PHE A 168 -7.37 2.96 -6.97
CA PHE A 168 -6.36 3.52 -7.86
C PHE A 168 -5.14 2.60 -7.99
N LEU A 169 -4.60 2.09 -6.87
CA LEU A 169 -3.45 1.17 -6.88
C LEU A 169 -3.77 -0.17 -7.58
N LYS A 170 -4.97 -0.70 -7.37
CA LYS A 170 -5.46 -1.94 -8.00
C LYS A 170 -5.32 -1.91 -9.52
N ALA A 171 -5.53 -0.75 -10.15
CA ALA A 171 -5.40 -0.56 -11.60
C ALA A 171 -3.98 -0.77 -12.16
N PHE A 172 -2.97 -0.89 -11.28
CA PHE A 172 -1.57 -1.13 -11.62
C PHE A 172 -1.06 -2.50 -11.15
N ALA A 173 -1.86 -3.24 -10.38
CA ALA A 173 -1.56 -4.60 -9.91
C ALA A 173 -1.86 -5.64 -11.01
N GLU A 174 -1.05 -5.63 -12.08
CA GLU A 174 -1.21 -6.55 -13.21
C GLU A 174 -1.24 -8.01 -12.75
N GLY A 175 -2.22 -8.79 -13.21
CA GLY A 175 -2.44 -10.18 -12.79
C GLY A 175 -3.27 -10.38 -11.51
N ALA A 176 -3.65 -9.29 -10.81
CA ALA A 176 -4.55 -9.35 -9.65
C ALA A 176 -6.04 -9.42 -10.01
N GLU A 177 -6.39 -9.10 -11.25
CA GLU A 177 -7.73 -9.24 -11.83
C GLU A 177 -7.68 -10.19 -13.03
N ALA A 178 -8.74 -10.99 -13.21
CA ALA A 178 -8.95 -11.78 -14.40
C ALA A 178 -9.13 -10.86 -15.62
N LYS A 179 -8.30 -11.04 -16.65
CA LYS A 179 -8.53 -10.44 -17.97
C LYS A 179 -8.85 -11.54 -18.97
N ASP A 180 -9.88 -11.33 -19.80
CA ASP A 180 -10.18 -12.13 -20.99
C ASP A 180 -10.20 -13.66 -20.76
N GLY A 181 -10.87 -14.10 -19.70
CA GLY A 181 -11.01 -15.53 -19.39
C GLY A 181 -9.74 -16.19 -18.81
N GLN A 182 -8.71 -15.41 -18.47
CA GLN A 182 -7.54 -15.89 -17.73
C GLN A 182 -7.79 -15.84 -16.21
N GLU A 183 -7.30 -16.86 -15.50
CA GLU A 183 -7.35 -16.89 -14.04
C GLU A 183 -6.45 -15.82 -13.42
N HIS A 184 -6.78 -15.43 -12.18
CA HIS A 184 -5.92 -14.56 -11.38
C HIS A 184 -4.57 -15.24 -11.19
N THR A 185 -3.48 -14.58 -11.59
CA THR A 185 -2.14 -15.14 -11.48
C THR A 185 -1.40 -14.64 -10.24
N MET A 186 -1.85 -13.53 -9.64
CA MET A 186 -1.18 -12.89 -8.51
C MET A 186 -2.18 -12.45 -7.42
N LYS A 187 -1.89 -12.77 -6.16
CA LYS A 187 -2.67 -12.30 -5.00
C LYS A 187 -2.13 -10.94 -4.56
N TRP A 188 -2.95 -9.89 -4.62
CA TRP A 188 -2.54 -8.53 -4.26
C TRP A 188 -3.17 -8.07 -2.95
N ALA A 189 -2.38 -7.42 -2.10
CA ALA A 189 -2.90 -6.64 -0.99
C ALA A 189 -2.17 -5.30 -0.81
N HIS A 190 -2.94 -4.25 -0.53
CA HIS A 190 -2.45 -2.95 -0.09
C HIS A 190 -2.69 -2.77 1.41
N ILE A 191 -1.66 -2.36 2.14
CA ILE A 191 -1.71 -2.05 3.57
C ILE A 191 -1.51 -0.54 3.76
N ASP A 192 -2.59 0.17 4.11
CA ASP A 192 -2.54 1.58 4.49
C ASP A 192 -2.23 1.70 5.99
N ILE A 193 -1.04 2.23 6.27
CA ILE A 193 -0.46 2.33 7.61
C ILE A 193 -0.43 3.78 8.12
N ALA A 194 -1.09 4.72 7.44
CA ALA A 194 -1.10 6.13 7.83
C ALA A 194 -1.60 6.31 9.28
N GLY A 195 -2.62 5.55 9.67
CA GLY A 195 -3.18 5.55 11.02
C GLY A 195 -2.19 5.06 12.08
N SER A 196 -1.46 3.98 11.79
CA SER A 196 -0.55 3.32 12.73
C SER A 196 0.89 3.84 12.70
N MET A 197 1.18 4.86 11.87
CA MET A 197 2.51 5.44 11.69
C MET A 197 3.14 5.97 12.99
N GLU A 198 2.36 6.69 13.80
CA GLU A 198 2.80 7.30 15.05
C GLU A 198 1.97 6.79 16.23
N ALA A 199 2.64 6.43 17.32
CA ALA A 199 2.00 6.21 18.61
C ALA A 199 1.92 7.54 19.36
N THR A 200 0.70 8.05 19.56
CA THR A 200 0.48 9.30 20.33
C THR A 200 0.51 9.05 21.84
N ARG A 201 0.31 7.80 22.26
CA ARG A 201 0.33 7.34 23.66
C ARG A 201 1.31 6.18 23.82
N SER A 202 1.99 6.13 24.96
CA SER A 202 2.82 4.97 25.29
C SER A 202 1.94 3.76 25.64
N SER A 203 2.39 2.58 25.23
CA SER A 203 1.90 1.27 25.65
C SER A 203 3.02 0.54 26.40
N PRO A 204 2.76 -0.63 27.02
CA PRO A 204 3.80 -1.42 27.71
C PRO A 204 5.00 -1.81 26.84
N TYR A 205 4.87 -1.80 25.51
CA TYR A 205 5.89 -2.26 24.56
C TYR A 205 6.23 -1.22 23.48
N GLN A 206 5.55 -0.07 23.45
CA GLN A 206 5.73 0.98 22.45
C GLN A 206 5.68 2.35 23.12
N GLU A 207 6.81 3.06 23.09
CA GLU A 207 6.84 4.47 23.49
C GLU A 207 6.26 5.39 22.42
N ARG A 208 5.97 6.63 22.80
CA ARG A 208 5.51 7.66 21.86
C ARG A 208 6.53 7.89 20.74
N GLY A 209 6.05 8.00 19.51
CA GLY A 209 6.88 8.23 18.32
C GLY A 209 6.51 7.33 17.15
N MET A 210 7.39 7.24 16.16
CA MET A 210 7.16 6.39 14.97
C MET A 210 7.20 4.92 15.38
N THR A 211 6.20 4.15 14.98
CA THR A 211 5.97 2.79 15.50
C THR A 211 6.75 1.71 14.78
N GLY A 212 7.09 1.92 13.50
CA GLY A 212 7.66 0.87 12.63
C GLY A 212 6.67 -0.25 12.30
N ARG A 213 5.38 -0.07 12.54
CA ARG A 213 4.33 -1.04 12.17
C ARG A 213 4.15 -1.05 10.63
N PRO A 214 3.90 -2.20 9.98
CA PRO A 214 3.59 -3.50 10.57
C PRO A 214 4.72 -4.55 10.47
N VAL A 215 5.98 -4.20 10.76
CA VAL A 215 7.16 -5.07 10.50
C VAL A 215 6.99 -6.48 11.07
N ARG A 216 6.55 -6.62 12.32
CA ARG A 216 6.44 -7.93 12.98
C ARG A 216 5.39 -8.82 12.32
N ALA A 217 4.22 -8.27 11.99
CA ALA A 217 3.18 -9.01 11.27
C ALA A 217 3.62 -9.45 9.87
N LEU A 218 4.41 -8.63 9.16
CA LEU A 218 4.97 -9.03 7.86
C LEU A 218 5.96 -10.20 8.00
N VAL A 219 6.84 -10.15 9.00
CA VAL A 219 7.79 -11.23 9.29
C VAL A 219 7.05 -12.52 9.66
N GLU A 220 6.01 -12.43 10.49
CA GLU A 220 5.19 -13.58 10.89
C GLU A 220 4.42 -14.16 9.70
N TYR A 221 3.85 -13.31 8.83
CA TYR A 221 3.19 -13.74 7.60
C TYR A 221 4.14 -14.56 6.71
N VAL A 222 5.35 -14.05 6.48
CA VAL A 222 6.36 -14.74 5.67
C VAL A 222 6.83 -16.03 6.35
N SER A 223 6.98 -16.03 7.67
CA SER A 223 7.37 -17.21 8.45
C SER A 223 6.35 -18.33 8.33
N ARG A 224 5.05 -18.03 8.39
CA ARG A 224 3.98 -19.01 8.16
C ARG A 224 3.97 -19.55 6.74
N LEU A 225 4.20 -18.67 5.76
CA LEU A 225 4.25 -19.05 4.36
C LEU A 225 5.42 -19.99 4.06
N ALA A 226 6.59 -19.77 4.68
CA ALA A 226 7.77 -20.60 4.49
C ALA A 226 7.67 -22.00 5.14
N ASN A 227 6.75 -22.17 6.10
CA ASN A 227 6.49 -23.43 6.80
C ASN A 227 5.33 -24.25 6.20
N THR A 228 4.72 -23.78 5.10
CA THR A 228 3.65 -24.49 4.37
C THR A 228 4.22 -25.23 3.18
#